data_AF-A0A4U7CVM3-F1
#
_entry.id   AF-A0A4U7CVM3-F1
#
_cell.length_a   1.000
_cell.length_b   1.000
_cell.length_c   1.000
_cell.angle_alpha   90.00
_cell.angle_beta   90.00
_cell.angle_gamma   90.00
#
_symmetry.space_group_name_H-M   'P 1'
#
loop_
_entity.id
_entity.type
_entity.pdbx_description
1 polymer ?
#
loop_
_entity_poly.entity_id
_entity_poly.type
_entity_poly.pdbx_seq_one_letter_code
_entity_poly.pdbx_strand_id
1 'polypeptide(L)'
;MHFDPRVQRALREAGLDADAVADASDRVAELVARDADRLRSFFGAEGPYHSDMEMAHSADAIQEHPTAEVDLFTHGSDLRGYLSLDGWGVPVEGGRILREDDGGEPVVVELSLGDTVNDRVRFARERGEL
;
A
#
# COMPACT_ATOMS: atom_id res chain seq x y z
N MET A 1 19.68 -4.94 -5.46
CA MET A 1 19.71 -3.57 -5.99
C MET A 1 18.59 -3.39 -7.00
N HIS A 2 17.56 -2.63 -6.64
CA HIS A 2 16.30 -2.53 -7.40
C HIS A 2 16.17 -1.25 -8.24
N PHE A 3 17.03 -0.24 -8.00
CA PHE A 3 17.09 0.90 -8.90
C PHE A 3 17.57 0.45 -10.28
N ASP A 4 16.83 0.80 -11.32
CA ASP A 4 17.25 0.52 -12.68
C ASP A 4 18.50 1.34 -13.06
N PRO A 5 19.25 0.95 -14.11
CA PRO A 5 20.48 1.63 -14.49
C PRO A 5 20.33 3.13 -14.76
N ARG A 6 19.15 3.60 -15.21
CA ARG A 6 18.90 5.02 -15.45
C ARG A 6 18.81 5.80 -14.15
N VAL A 7 18.12 5.27 -13.14
CA VAL A 7 18.05 5.86 -11.79
C VAL A 7 19.42 5.87 -11.13
N GLN A 8 20.15 4.75 -11.17
CA GLN A 8 21.50 4.70 -10.60
C GLN A 8 22.43 5.73 -11.25
N ARG A 9 22.36 5.90 -12.58
CA ARG A 9 23.14 6.92 -13.28
C ARG A 9 22.75 8.33 -12.83
N ALA A 10 21.45 8.64 -12.75
CA ALA A 10 20.98 9.95 -12.33
C ALA A 10 21.42 10.29 -10.89
N LEU A 11 21.38 9.32 -9.97
CA LEU A 11 21.86 9.49 -8.60
C LEU A 11 23.38 9.76 -8.55
N ARG A 12 24.17 9.06 -9.38
CA ARG A 12 25.61 9.33 -9.49
C ARG A 12 25.92 10.69 -10.10
N GLU A 13 25.16 11.09 -11.13
CA GLU A 13 25.25 12.43 -11.73
C GLU A 13 24.87 13.54 -10.72
N ALA A 14 23.99 13.23 -9.76
CA ALA A 14 23.64 14.10 -8.63
C ALA A 14 24.69 14.09 -7.49
N GLY A 15 25.77 13.33 -7.62
CA GLY A 15 26.91 13.33 -6.69
C GLY A 15 26.91 12.21 -5.64
N LEU A 16 26.00 11.23 -5.72
CA LEU A 16 26.08 10.04 -4.87
C LEU A 16 27.14 9.08 -5.40
N ASP A 17 27.98 8.55 -4.53
CA ASP A 17 28.87 7.45 -4.88
C ASP A 17 28.11 6.11 -4.95
N ALA A 18 28.82 5.05 -5.36
CA ALA A 18 28.21 3.74 -5.55
C ALA A 18 27.69 3.13 -4.25
N ASP A 19 28.38 3.39 -3.13
CA ASP A 19 28.00 2.85 -1.81
C ASP A 19 26.75 3.56 -1.32
N ALA A 20 26.66 4.89 -1.43
CA ALA A 20 25.46 5.66 -1.11
C ALA A 20 24.25 5.25 -1.94
N VAL A 21 24.44 4.92 -3.23
CA VAL A 21 23.34 4.39 -4.08
C VAL A 21 22.90 3.00 -3.63
N ALA A 22 23.83 2.14 -3.23
CA ALA A 22 23.52 0.82 -2.69
C ALA A 22 22.75 0.93 -1.37
N ASP A 23 23.25 1.73 -0.43
CA ASP A 23 22.60 2.00 0.87
C ASP A 23 21.19 2.57 0.68
N ALA A 24 21.01 3.52 -0.24
CA ALA A 24 19.69 4.05 -0.56
C ALA A 24 18.75 2.99 -1.14
N SER A 25 19.25 2.08 -1.98
CA SER A 25 18.46 0.96 -2.51
C SER A 25 18.08 0.01 -1.37
N ASP A 26 19.01 -0.39 -0.51
CA ASP A 26 18.68 -1.30 0.58
C ASP A 26 17.68 -0.65 1.55
N ARG A 27 17.84 0.65 1.83
CA ARG A 27 16.91 1.41 2.66
C ARG A 27 15.49 1.45 2.10
N VAL A 28 15.32 1.59 0.78
CA VAL A 28 13.99 1.55 0.16
C VAL A 28 13.33 0.18 0.36
N ALA A 29 14.09 -0.92 0.26
CA ALA A 29 13.54 -2.25 0.49
C ALA A 29 13.08 -2.44 1.95
N GLU A 30 13.84 -1.92 2.92
CA GLU A 30 13.45 -1.91 4.33
C GLU A 30 12.18 -1.09 4.59
N LEU A 31 12.06 0.08 3.95
CA LEU A 31 10.87 0.93 4.07
C LEU A 31 9.62 0.22 3.53
N VAL A 32 9.75 -0.43 2.37
CA VAL A 32 8.63 -1.20 1.78
C VAL A 32 8.25 -2.41 2.63
N ALA A 33 9.22 -3.12 3.20
CA ALA A 33 8.96 -4.21 4.15
C ALA A 33 8.19 -3.72 5.38
N ARG A 34 8.61 -2.58 5.95
CA ARG A 34 7.94 -1.94 7.07
C ARG A 34 6.51 -1.52 6.72
N ASP A 35 6.29 -0.94 5.56
CA ASP A 35 4.93 -0.56 5.13
C ASP A 35 4.04 -1.78 4.92
N ALA A 36 4.57 -2.88 4.37
CA ALA A 36 3.83 -4.14 4.26
C ALA A 36 3.41 -4.70 5.63
N ASP A 37 4.29 -4.65 6.65
CA ASP A 37 3.94 -5.03 8.03
C ASP A 37 2.82 -4.17 8.59
N ARG A 38 2.88 -2.85 8.37
CA ARG A 38 1.89 -1.90 8.89
C ARG A 38 0.54 -2.04 8.20
N LEU A 39 0.53 -2.29 6.89
CA LEU A 39 -0.68 -2.59 6.13
C LEU A 39 -1.32 -3.90 6.60
N ARG A 40 -0.52 -4.95 6.82
CA ARG A 40 -1.02 -6.21 7.42
C ARG A 40 -1.61 -5.97 8.81
N SER A 41 -0.97 -5.14 9.63
CA SER A 41 -1.49 -4.77 10.95
C SER A 41 -2.81 -4.00 10.86
N PHE A 42 -2.91 -3.03 9.93
CA PHE A 42 -4.13 -2.24 9.70
C PHE A 42 -5.33 -3.13 9.35
N PHE A 43 -5.16 -4.11 8.46
CA PHE A 43 -6.21 -5.05 8.07
C PHE A 43 -6.35 -6.27 9.00
N GLY A 44 -5.47 -6.43 9.98
CA GLY A 44 -5.47 -7.57 10.91
C GLY A 44 -6.52 -7.47 12.02
N ALA A 45 -7.20 -6.34 12.15
CA ALA A 45 -8.26 -6.13 13.13
C ALA A 45 -9.65 -6.50 12.58
N GLU A 46 -10.62 -6.72 13.47
CA GLU A 46 -12.01 -6.89 13.03
C GLU A 46 -12.55 -5.60 12.40
N GLY A 47 -13.37 -5.75 11.36
CA GLY A 47 -13.97 -4.63 10.64
C GLY A 47 -15.05 -3.89 11.44
N PRO A 48 -15.80 -2.98 10.80
CA PRO A 48 -15.80 -2.74 9.35
C PRO A 48 -14.58 -1.94 8.87
N TYR A 49 -14.32 -2.02 7.56
CA TYR A 49 -13.43 -1.15 6.83
C TYR A 49 -14.23 -0.32 5.85
N HIS A 50 -13.82 0.91 5.60
CA HIS A 50 -14.41 1.78 4.61
C HIS A 50 -13.44 2.00 3.47
N SER A 51 -13.95 2.14 2.25
CA SER A 51 -13.13 2.52 1.11
C SER A 51 -13.82 3.50 0.17
N ASP A 52 -13.03 4.27 -0.56
CA ASP A 52 -13.52 5.14 -1.65
C ASP A 52 -13.60 4.40 -3.00
N MET A 53 -13.61 3.07 -2.97
CA MET A 53 -13.71 2.23 -4.16
C MET A 53 -15.02 2.48 -4.89
N GLU A 54 -14.93 2.74 -6.19
CA GLU A 54 -16.11 2.72 -7.04
C GLU A 54 -16.62 1.28 -7.17
N MET A 55 -17.88 1.04 -6.79
CA MET A 55 -18.55 -0.25 -6.99
C MET A 55 -19.65 -0.15 -8.03
N ALA A 56 -19.66 -1.11 -8.95
CA ALA A 56 -20.74 -1.25 -9.91
C ALA A 56 -22.09 -1.29 -9.18
N HIS A 57 -23.03 -0.47 -9.66
CA HIS A 57 -24.38 -0.36 -9.12
C HIS A 57 -24.50 0.21 -7.69
N SER A 58 -23.43 0.73 -7.10
CA SER A 58 -23.49 1.55 -5.89
C SER A 58 -23.66 3.02 -6.26
N ALA A 59 -24.42 3.76 -5.46
CA ALA A 59 -24.49 5.23 -5.52
C ALA A 59 -23.69 5.90 -4.38
N ASP A 60 -23.16 5.10 -3.45
CA ASP A 60 -22.38 5.59 -2.34
C ASP A 60 -20.96 5.92 -2.79
N ALA A 61 -20.42 7.05 -2.32
CA ALA A 61 -19.03 7.41 -2.57
C ALA A 61 -18.04 6.64 -1.67
N ILE A 62 -18.54 6.12 -0.54
CA ILE A 62 -17.75 5.34 0.42
C ILE A 62 -18.46 4.01 0.64
N GLN A 63 -17.76 2.92 0.37
CA GLN A 63 -18.24 1.56 0.59
C GLN A 63 -17.86 1.09 1.99
N GLU A 64 -18.70 0.26 2.58
CA GLU A 64 -18.41 -0.45 3.83
C GLU A 64 -18.14 -1.93 3.53
N HIS A 65 -17.05 -2.44 4.09
CA HIS A 65 -16.61 -3.82 3.98
C HIS A 65 -16.66 -4.43 5.38
N PRO A 66 -17.55 -5.39 5.65
CA PRO A 66 -17.62 -6.05 6.96
C PRO A 66 -16.29 -6.71 7.35
N THR A 67 -15.58 -7.23 6.35
CA THR A 67 -14.25 -7.85 6.49
C THR A 67 -13.35 -7.39 5.35
N ALA A 68 -12.07 -7.25 5.65
CA ALA A 68 -11.01 -7.04 4.68
C ALA A 68 -9.72 -7.66 5.24
N GLU A 69 -9.05 -8.51 4.45
CA GLU A 69 -7.82 -9.18 4.82
C GLU A 69 -6.81 -9.06 3.69
N VAL A 70 -5.53 -8.84 4.02
CA VAL A 70 -4.45 -8.75 3.04
C VAL A 70 -3.39 -9.83 3.27
N ASP A 71 -2.99 -10.47 2.18
CA ASP A 71 -1.78 -11.29 2.12
C ASP A 71 -0.74 -10.56 1.27
N LEU A 72 0.22 -9.91 1.93
CA LEU A 72 1.22 -9.04 1.30
C LEU A 72 2.62 -9.64 1.42
N PHE A 73 3.41 -9.46 0.36
CA PHE A 73 4.83 -9.77 0.33
C PHE A 73 5.62 -8.66 -0.39
N THR A 74 6.93 -8.66 -0.20
CA THR A 74 7.82 -7.65 -0.78
C THR A 74 8.93 -8.27 -1.61
N HIS A 75 9.30 -7.61 -2.70
CA HIS A 75 10.43 -7.98 -3.53
C HIS A 75 11.25 -6.74 -3.90
N GLY A 76 12.27 -6.44 -3.10
CA GLY A 76 13.05 -5.21 -3.24
C GLY A 76 12.18 -3.99 -2.93
N SER A 77 12.00 -3.09 -3.89
CA SER A 77 11.13 -1.91 -3.77
C SER A 77 9.65 -2.20 -4.03
N ASP A 78 9.29 -3.41 -4.40
CA ASP A 78 7.92 -3.76 -4.76
C ASP A 78 7.17 -4.34 -3.56
N LEU A 79 5.93 -3.88 -3.37
CA LEU A 79 4.93 -4.51 -2.50
C LEU A 79 3.85 -5.12 -3.40
N ARG A 80 3.53 -6.39 -3.17
CA ARG A 80 2.49 -7.10 -3.93
C ARG A 80 1.70 -8.00 -3.01
N GLY A 81 0.53 -8.44 -3.45
CA GLY A 81 -0.27 -9.34 -2.65
C GLY A 81 -1.68 -9.54 -3.17
N TYR A 82 -2.56 -9.89 -2.26
CA TYR A 82 -3.98 -10.08 -2.52
C TYR A 82 -4.81 -9.48 -1.40
N LEU A 83 -5.86 -8.75 -1.75
CA LEU A 83 -6.88 -8.26 -0.84
C LEU A 83 -8.11 -9.16 -0.98
N SER A 84 -8.55 -9.73 0.13
CA SER A 84 -9.82 -10.44 0.24
C SER A 84 -10.84 -9.56 0.95
N LEU A 85 -11.98 -9.34 0.31
CA LEU A 85 -13.15 -8.66 0.85
C LEU A 85 -14.30 -9.67 1.00
N ASP A 86 -15.46 -9.22 1.49
CA ASP A 86 -16.62 -10.09 1.63
C ASP A 86 -17.09 -10.65 0.27
N GLY A 87 -16.83 -11.94 0.04
CA GLY A 87 -17.28 -12.69 -1.14
C GLY A 87 -16.39 -12.60 -2.38
N TRP A 88 -15.32 -11.81 -2.38
CA TRP A 88 -14.39 -11.72 -3.52
C TRP A 88 -13.01 -11.19 -3.12
N GLY A 89 -12.08 -11.17 -4.06
CA GLY A 89 -10.77 -10.57 -3.83
C GLY A 89 -10.11 -10.08 -5.10
N VAL A 90 -9.01 -9.35 -4.92
CA VAL A 90 -8.31 -8.64 -5.99
C VAL A 90 -6.81 -8.62 -5.74
N PRO A 91 -5.98 -8.80 -6.78
CA PRO A 91 -4.54 -8.58 -6.66
C PRO A 91 -4.24 -7.15 -6.18
N VAL A 92 -3.22 -7.03 -5.34
CA VAL A 92 -2.72 -5.75 -4.82
C VAL A 92 -1.33 -5.51 -5.37
N GLU A 93 -1.10 -4.29 -5.83
CA GLU A 93 0.24 -3.77 -6.15
C GLU A 93 0.48 -2.44 -5.45
N GLY A 94 1.66 -2.31 -4.87
CA GLY A 94 1.99 -1.20 -3.99
C GLY A 94 1.11 -1.15 -2.75
N GLY A 95 1.47 -0.28 -1.84
CA GLY A 95 0.70 -0.03 -0.64
C GLY A 95 1.32 1.15 0.07
N ARG A 96 0.50 2.07 0.56
CA ARG A 96 0.96 3.30 1.18
C ARG A 96 0.19 3.59 2.44
N ILE A 97 0.92 4.05 3.46
CA ILE A 97 0.32 4.73 4.60
C ILE A 97 0.18 6.21 4.20
N LEU A 98 -1.05 6.71 4.11
CA LEU A 98 -1.31 8.10 3.71
C LEU A 98 -1.41 9.03 4.92
N ARG A 99 -1.94 8.52 6.02
CA ARG A 99 -2.05 9.25 7.28
C ARG A 99 -1.95 8.31 8.46
N GLU A 100 -1.37 8.85 9.52
CA GLU A 100 -1.19 8.22 10.82
C GLU A 100 -1.85 9.09 11.89
N ASP A 101 -2.21 8.49 13.01
CA ASP A 101 -2.59 9.23 14.21
C ASP A 101 -1.35 9.70 14.99
N ASP A 102 -1.56 10.38 16.12
CA ASP A 102 -0.48 10.84 17.01
C ASP A 102 0.36 9.69 17.60
N GLY A 103 -0.17 8.45 17.59
CA GLY A 103 0.52 7.23 18.01
C GLY A 103 1.37 6.59 16.91
N GLY A 104 1.26 7.06 15.67
CA GLY A 104 1.93 6.46 14.51
C GLY A 104 1.19 5.26 13.93
N GLU A 105 -0.06 5.01 14.36
CA GLU A 105 -0.89 3.95 13.79
C GLU A 105 -1.53 4.43 12.49
N PRO A 106 -1.58 3.61 11.43
CA PRO A 106 -2.23 3.98 10.18
C PRO A 106 -3.73 4.27 10.36
N VAL A 107 -4.16 5.43 9.89
CA VAL A 107 -5.59 5.83 9.88
C VAL A 107 -6.17 5.73 8.48
N VAL A 108 -5.39 6.13 7.47
CA VAL A 108 -5.76 5.99 6.05
C VAL A 108 -4.61 5.31 5.32
N VAL A 109 -4.95 4.22 4.64
CA VAL A 109 -4.03 3.48 3.78
C VAL A 109 -4.52 3.49 2.35
N GLU A 110 -3.65 3.20 1.40
CA GLU A 110 -4.02 3.11 -0.01
C GLU A 110 -3.36 1.90 -0.66
N LEU A 111 -4.12 1.17 -1.46
CA LEU A 111 -3.68 0.03 -2.25
C LEU A 111 -4.01 0.26 -3.72
N SER A 112 -3.10 -0.13 -4.63
CA SER A 112 -3.49 -0.24 -6.06
C SER A 112 -4.11 -1.60 -6.25
N LEU A 113 -5.36 -1.64 -6.69
CA LEU A 113 -6.13 -2.86 -6.89
C LEU A 113 -6.09 -3.22 -8.38
N GLY A 114 -5.79 -4.49 -8.68
CA GLY A 114 -5.61 -4.99 -10.04
C GLY A 114 -6.86 -4.90 -10.91
N ASP A 115 -6.77 -5.44 -12.13
CA ASP A 115 -7.69 -5.20 -13.27
C ASP A 115 -9.20 -5.22 -12.99
N THR A 116 -9.66 -5.96 -11.98
CA THR A 116 -11.08 -5.97 -11.56
C THR A 116 -11.55 -4.59 -11.11
N VAL A 117 -10.70 -3.85 -10.40
CA VAL A 117 -10.97 -2.47 -9.94
C VAL A 117 -10.17 -1.48 -10.76
N ASN A 118 -8.90 -1.80 -11.04
CA ASN A 118 -8.00 -1.00 -11.86
C ASN A 118 -7.88 0.46 -11.35
N ASP A 119 -7.73 0.63 -10.04
CA ASP A 119 -7.63 1.94 -9.40
C ASP A 119 -6.79 1.90 -8.11
N ARG A 120 -6.43 3.08 -7.60
CA ARG A 120 -5.87 3.29 -6.26
C ARG A 120 -7.00 3.59 -5.29
N VAL A 121 -7.21 2.67 -4.36
CA VAL A 121 -8.30 2.74 -3.40
C VAL A 121 -7.75 3.06 -2.02
N ARG A 122 -8.33 4.06 -1.37
CA ARG A 122 -8.08 4.42 0.02
C ARG A 122 -8.97 3.59 0.93
N PHE A 123 -8.42 3.17 2.07
CA PHE A 123 -9.13 2.47 3.12
C PHE A 123 -8.96 3.17 4.46
N ALA A 124 -10.01 3.17 5.26
CA ALA A 124 -10.00 3.67 6.64
C ALA A 124 -10.87 2.78 7.54
N ARG A 125 -10.65 2.82 8.86
CA ARG A 125 -11.52 2.12 9.82
C ARG A 125 -12.76 2.94 10.21
N GLU A 126 -12.71 4.24 9.99
CA GLU A 126 -13.84 5.14 10.22
C GLU A 126 -14.21 5.86 8.93
N ARG A 127 -15.50 5.91 8.61
CA ARG A 127 -16.01 6.55 7.39
C ARG A 127 -15.62 8.03 7.27
N GLY A 128 -15.50 8.75 8.40
CA GLY A 128 -15.17 10.18 8.42
C GLY A 128 -13.73 10.50 8.00
N GLU A 129 -12.89 9.48 7.83
CA GLU A 129 -11.48 9.62 7.52
C GLU A 129 -11.17 9.60 6.01
N LEU A 130 -12.19 9.39 5.16
CA LEU A 130 -12.10 9.27 3.70
C LEU A 130 -12.67 10.47 2.92
#